data_AF-A0A2X2UW99-F1
#
_entry.id   AF-A0A2X2UW99-F1
#
_cell.length_a   1.000
_cell.length_b   1.000
_cell.length_c   1.000
_cell.angle_alpha   90.00
_cell.angle_beta   90.00
_cell.angle_gamma   90.00
#
_symmetry.space_group_name_H-M   'P 1'
#
loop_
_entity.id
_entity.type
_entity.pdbx_description
1 polymer ?
#
loop_
_entity_poly.entity_id
_entity_poly.type
_entity_poly.pdbx_seq_one_letter_code
_entity_poly.pdbx_strand_id
1 'polypeptide(L)'
;MYDYQAKNVLEADPLPVDQALQLIDLLDAHQIHGLMYVDDAMVYERPTGHVIRTANWAQTLPPEQRPTFTQVPSLAQSARDVNAVWKFALTDENLPKLQQFVQQVEHQLGLECEWSWHDQVDIARKGNSKGKRLTQWIEAQGWSMENVVAFGDNYNDISMLEAAGTGVAMGNADDAVKTRANIVIGDNTTDSIAKFIYTHLL
;
A
#
# COMPACT_ATOMS: atom_id res chain seq x y z
N MET A 1 10.63 -2.76 -8.34
CA MET A 1 11.09 -4.14 -8.55
C MET A 1 12.26 -4.43 -7.64
N TYR A 2 12.14 -5.47 -6.82
CA TYR A 2 13.19 -5.89 -5.89
C TYR A 2 13.56 -7.33 -6.19
N ASP A 3 14.86 -7.60 -6.36
CA ASP A 3 15.37 -8.97 -6.45
C ASP A 3 15.62 -9.47 -5.03
N TYR A 4 14.78 -10.40 -4.57
CA TYR A 4 14.90 -11.00 -3.25
C TYR A 4 16.15 -11.86 -3.07
N GLN A 5 16.64 -12.50 -4.14
CA GLN A 5 17.84 -13.34 -4.07
C GLN A 5 19.10 -12.48 -4.03
N ALA A 6 19.18 -11.47 -4.90
CA ALA A 6 20.31 -10.53 -4.95
C ALA A 6 20.24 -9.43 -3.88
N LYS A 7 19.10 -9.29 -3.20
CA LYS A 7 18.82 -8.27 -2.17
C LYS A 7 19.03 -6.83 -2.66
N ASN A 8 18.65 -6.54 -3.90
CA ASN A 8 18.81 -5.20 -4.47
C ASN A 8 17.54 -4.72 -5.19
N VAL A 9 17.43 -3.40 -5.32
CA VAL A 9 16.39 -2.75 -6.11
C VAL A 9 16.83 -2.76 -7.58
N LEU A 10 16.02 -3.39 -8.44
CA LEU A 10 16.27 -3.43 -9.89
C LEU A 10 15.70 -2.20 -10.60
N GLU A 11 14.51 -1.78 -10.16
CA GLU A 11 13.79 -0.63 -10.72
C GLU A 11 12.94 -0.03 -9.61
N ALA A 12 12.88 1.29 -9.51
CA ALA A 12 12.08 1.96 -8.50
C ALA A 12 11.53 3.27 -9.05
N ASP A 13 10.30 3.57 -8.63
CA ASP A 13 9.57 4.77 -8.98
C ASP A 13 9.06 5.45 -7.70
N PRO A 14 9.97 5.96 -6.86
CA PRO A 14 9.58 6.66 -5.65
C PRO A 14 8.80 7.92 -5.99
N LEU A 15 7.99 8.38 -5.04
CA LEU A 15 7.34 9.68 -5.08
C LEU A 15 8.44 10.77 -5.15
N PRO A 16 8.40 11.64 -6.17
CA PRO A 16 9.33 12.75 -6.27
C PRO A 16 9.31 13.63 -5.01
N VAL A 17 10.47 14.07 -4.54
CA VAL A 17 10.61 14.83 -3.28
C VAL A 17 9.79 16.13 -3.33
N ASP A 18 9.73 16.81 -4.47
CA ASP A 18 8.91 18.00 -4.66
C ASP A 18 7.41 17.71 -4.49
N GLN A 19 6.90 16.60 -5.04
CA GLN A 19 5.53 16.17 -4.82
C GLN A 19 5.27 15.72 -3.37
N ALA A 20 6.25 15.07 -2.74
CA ALA A 20 6.16 14.71 -1.32
C ALA A 20 6.06 15.96 -0.44
N LEU A 21 6.85 17.01 -0.72
CA LEU A 21 6.79 18.28 -0.01
C LEU A 21 5.44 18.99 -0.22
N GLN A 22 4.92 19.02 -1.45
CA GLN A 22 3.58 19.57 -1.72
C GLN A 22 2.48 18.81 -0.97
N LEU A 23 2.58 17.48 -0.88
CA LEU A 23 1.65 16.68 -0.09
C LEU A 23 1.77 17.00 1.40
N ILE A 24 2.99 17.15 1.93
CA ILE A 24 3.22 17.54 3.34
C ILE A 24 2.61 18.92 3.63
N ASP A 25 2.79 19.90 2.75
CA ASP A 25 2.17 21.22 2.90
C ASP A 25 0.64 21.15 2.95
N LEU A 26 0.02 20.29 2.12
CA LEU A 26 -1.42 20.04 2.16
C LEU A 26 -1.85 19.32 3.44
N LEU A 27 -1.09 18.33 3.90
CA LEU A 27 -1.35 17.63 5.16
C LEU A 27 -1.37 18.62 6.33
N ASP A 28 -0.40 19.53 6.39
CA ASP A 28 -0.32 20.56 7.42
C ASP A 28 -1.50 21.54 7.34
N ALA A 29 -1.85 22.00 6.13
CA ALA A 29 -2.99 22.91 5.94
C ALA A 29 -4.32 22.30 6.41
N HIS A 30 -4.48 20.98 6.29
CA HIS A 30 -5.68 20.26 6.71
C HIS A 30 -5.56 19.66 8.12
N GLN A 31 -4.41 19.81 8.80
CA GLN A 31 -4.13 19.15 10.08
C GLN A 31 -4.39 17.64 10.00
N ILE A 32 -3.86 16.99 8.97
CA ILE A 32 -3.87 15.53 8.80
C ILE A 32 -2.46 15.04 9.07
N HIS A 33 -2.34 13.99 9.88
CA HIS A 33 -1.05 13.40 10.23
C HIS A 33 -0.98 11.99 9.65
N GLY A 34 0.22 11.59 9.25
CA GLY A 34 0.41 10.32 8.55
C GLY A 34 1.79 9.74 8.75
N LEU A 35 1.96 8.57 8.16
CA LEU A 35 3.18 7.80 8.16
C LEU A 35 3.82 7.87 6.77
N MET A 36 5.03 8.38 6.66
CA MET A 36 5.79 8.42 5.41
C MET A 36 6.72 7.21 5.34
N TYR A 37 6.60 6.42 4.27
CA TYR A 37 7.45 5.27 4.01
C TYR A 37 8.66 5.76 3.22
N VAL A 38 9.86 5.59 3.77
CA VAL A 38 11.11 6.09 3.19
C VAL A 38 12.19 5.03 3.30
N ASP A 39 13.05 4.90 2.28
CA ASP A 39 14.17 3.95 2.29
C ASP A 39 13.79 2.58 2.89
N ASP A 40 14.30 2.24 4.07
CA ASP A 40 14.03 1.02 4.85
C ASP A 40 13.24 1.27 6.16
N ALA A 41 12.61 2.43 6.29
CA ALA A 41 11.92 2.88 7.49
C ALA A 41 10.54 3.50 7.22
N MET A 42 9.79 3.65 8.30
CA MET A 42 8.55 4.44 8.33
C MET A 42 8.73 5.57 9.34
N VAL A 43 8.49 6.80 8.91
CA VAL A 43 8.68 8.01 9.72
C VAL A 43 7.40 8.78 9.91
N TYR A 44 7.22 9.40 11.07
CA TYR A 44 6.03 10.18 11.43
C TYR A 44 6.40 11.36 12.33
N GLU A 45 5.65 12.47 12.25
CA GLU A 45 5.83 13.61 13.17
C GLU A 45 5.03 13.46 14.46
N ARG A 46 3.76 13.10 14.31
CA ARG A 46 2.81 12.97 15.42
C ARG A 46 2.23 11.56 15.46
N PRO A 47 2.14 10.95 16.65
CA PRO A 47 1.51 9.64 16.78
C PRO A 47 0.01 9.78 16.46
N THR A 48 -0.44 9.03 15.46
CA THR A 48 -1.87 8.83 15.18
C THR A 48 -2.33 7.47 15.72
N GLY A 49 -3.63 7.22 15.78
CA GLY A 49 -4.17 5.92 16.20
C GLY A 49 -3.58 4.75 15.39
N HIS A 50 -3.35 4.95 14.09
CA HIS A 50 -2.68 3.96 13.25
C HIS A 50 -1.22 3.74 13.65
N VAL A 51 -0.43 4.81 13.83
CA VAL A 51 0.98 4.70 14.24
C VAL A 51 1.09 3.95 15.57
N ILE A 52 0.22 4.26 16.54
CA ILE A 52 0.20 3.59 17.84
C ILE A 52 -0.14 2.11 17.69
N ARG A 53 -1.18 1.79 16.91
CA ARG A 53 -1.60 0.40 16.63
C ARG A 53 -0.46 -0.41 15.99
N THR A 54 0.18 0.16 14.97
CA THR A 54 1.25 -0.51 14.24
C THR A 54 2.52 -0.65 15.09
N ALA A 55 2.85 0.35 15.92
CA ALA A 55 3.95 0.26 16.88
C ALA A 55 3.71 -0.84 17.93
N ASN A 56 2.48 -0.95 18.46
CA ASN A 56 2.12 -2.01 19.40
C ASN A 56 2.20 -3.40 18.77
N TRP A 57 1.71 -3.55 17.53
CA TRP A 57 1.86 -4.79 16.76
C TRP A 57 3.32 -5.13 16.50
N ALA A 58 4.15 -4.15 16.12
CA ALA A 58 5.58 -4.38 15.92
C ALA A 58 6.27 -4.92 17.17
N GLN A 59 5.83 -4.52 18.38
CA GLN A 59 6.38 -5.05 19.63
C GLN A 59 6.04 -6.52 19.88
N THR A 60 4.98 -7.07 19.27
CA THR A 60 4.64 -8.51 19.36
C THR A 60 5.54 -9.39 18.49
N LEU A 61 6.30 -8.79 17.57
CA LEU A 61 7.21 -9.50 16.68
C LEU A 61 8.60 -9.72 17.32
N PRO A 62 9.31 -10.78 16.92
CA PRO A 62 10.74 -10.94 17.21
C PRO A 62 11.54 -9.70 16.78
N PRO A 63 12.56 -9.25 17.54
CA PRO A 63 13.33 -8.04 17.24
C PRO A 63 13.83 -7.93 15.80
N GLU A 64 14.27 -9.03 15.21
CA GLU A 64 14.79 -9.14 13.85
C GLU A 64 13.72 -9.00 12.75
N GLN A 65 12.44 -9.09 13.11
CA GLN A 65 11.29 -8.90 12.20
C GLN A 65 10.61 -7.55 12.41
N ARG A 66 11.08 -6.73 13.36
CA ARG A 66 10.40 -5.47 13.68
C ARG A 66 10.64 -4.44 12.58
N PRO A 67 9.58 -3.87 12.02
CA PRO A 67 9.72 -2.70 11.15
C PRO A 67 10.35 -1.51 11.89
N THR A 68 11.17 -0.74 11.18
CA THR A 68 11.74 0.51 11.70
C THR A 68 10.70 1.62 11.69
N PHE A 69 10.26 2.05 12.88
CA PHE A 69 9.38 3.19 13.09
C PHE A 69 10.12 4.31 13.81
N THR A 70 10.21 5.48 13.20
CA THR A 70 10.95 6.61 13.79
C THR A 70 10.10 7.86 13.84
N GLN A 71 9.91 8.40 15.05
CA GLN A 71 9.34 9.72 15.19
C GLN A 71 10.39 10.77 14.79
N VAL A 72 10.01 11.68 13.90
CA VAL A 72 10.89 12.74 13.37
C VAL A 72 10.31 14.12 13.71
N PRO A 73 11.16 15.15 13.84
CA PRO A 73 10.67 16.52 14.09
C PRO A 73 10.04 17.17 12.86
N SER A 74 10.39 16.70 11.65
CA SER A 74 9.85 17.21 10.39
C SER A 74 9.82 16.14 9.30
N LEU A 75 8.65 15.81 8.76
CA LEU A 75 8.48 14.97 7.58
C LEU A 75 9.13 15.64 6.35
N ALA A 76 9.00 16.96 6.22
CA ALA A 76 9.56 17.71 5.11
C ALA A 76 11.10 17.67 5.10
N GLN A 77 11.75 17.73 6.26
CA GLN A 77 13.20 17.55 6.34
C GLN A 77 13.58 16.11 5.99
N SER A 78 12.91 15.13 6.60
CA SER A 78 13.16 13.71 6.30
C SER A 78 13.00 13.38 4.82
N ALA A 79 11.99 13.94 4.13
CA ALA A 79 11.76 13.71 2.70
C ALA A 79 12.91 14.21 1.82
N ARG A 80 13.68 15.21 2.27
CA ARG A 80 14.86 15.73 1.55
C ARG A 80 16.13 14.92 1.83
N ASP A 81 16.19 14.27 2.99
CA ASP A 81 17.40 13.60 3.49
C ASP A 81 17.45 12.11 3.11
N VAL A 82 16.33 11.52 2.71
CA VAL A 82 16.22 10.11 2.30
C VAL A 82 16.51 9.91 0.81
N ASN A 83 16.81 8.68 0.42
CA ASN A 83 17.04 8.35 -0.99
C ASN A 83 15.73 8.19 -1.76
N ALA A 84 14.70 7.64 -1.11
CA ALA A 84 13.42 7.33 -1.72
C ALA A 84 12.26 7.59 -0.74
N VAL A 85 11.22 8.26 -1.24
CA VAL A 85 9.90 8.33 -0.60
C VAL A 85 8.98 7.36 -1.34
N TRP A 86 8.49 6.33 -0.67
CA TRP A 86 7.69 5.28 -1.30
C TRP A 86 6.21 5.62 -1.37
N LYS A 87 5.65 6.05 -0.24
CA LYS A 87 4.24 6.42 -0.09
C LYS A 87 3.98 7.10 1.26
N PHE A 88 2.78 7.62 1.42
CA PHE A 88 2.22 8.04 2.70
C PHE A 88 1.03 7.15 3.05
N ALA A 89 0.93 6.68 4.29
CA ALA A 89 -0.28 6.07 4.82
C ALA A 89 -0.94 7.07 5.78
N LEU A 90 -2.17 7.45 5.47
CA LEU A 90 -2.92 8.47 6.20
C LEU A 90 -4.13 7.86 6.89
N THR A 91 -4.47 8.40 8.06
CA THR A 91 -5.70 8.11 8.78
C THR A 91 -6.20 9.38 9.44
N ASP A 92 -7.51 9.56 9.51
CA ASP A 92 -8.14 10.67 10.24
C ASP A 92 -9.42 10.16 10.90
N GLU A 93 -9.70 10.61 12.12
CA GLU A 93 -10.94 10.26 12.84
C GLU A 93 -12.19 10.83 12.14
N ASN A 94 -12.02 11.88 11.35
CA ASN A 94 -13.05 12.45 10.51
C ASN A 94 -12.95 11.90 9.07
N LEU A 95 -13.63 10.78 8.82
CA LEU A 95 -13.62 10.11 7.52
C LEU A 95 -14.08 11.02 6.36
N PRO A 96 -15.18 11.81 6.47
CA PRO A 96 -15.55 12.77 5.43
C PRO A 96 -14.45 13.79 5.09
N LYS A 97 -13.70 14.27 6.10
CA LYS A 97 -12.54 15.15 5.90
C LYS A 97 -11.44 14.44 5.12
N LEU A 98 -11.11 13.20 5.49
CA LEU A 98 -10.09 12.41 4.77
C LEU A 98 -10.50 12.14 3.32
N GLN A 99 -11.77 11.81 3.07
CA GLN A 99 -12.29 11.60 1.72
C GLN A 99 -12.18 12.86 0.84
N GLN A 100 -12.55 14.03 1.38
CA GLN A 100 -12.40 15.31 0.67
C GLN A 100 -10.92 15.64 0.41
N PHE A 101 -10.06 15.38 1.38
CA PHE A 101 -8.62 15.57 1.24
C PHE A 101 -8.03 14.68 0.13
N VAL A 102 -8.41 13.41 0.09
CA VAL A 102 -7.96 12.47 -0.94
C VAL A 102 -8.36 12.94 -2.34
N GLN A 103 -9.61 13.37 -2.53
CA GLN A 103 -10.07 13.93 -3.80
C GLN A 103 -9.27 15.17 -4.22
N GLN A 104 -8.92 16.02 -3.25
CA GLN A 104 -8.08 17.18 -3.48
C GLN A 104 -6.66 16.77 -3.90
N VAL A 105 -6.05 15.78 -3.25
CA VAL A 105 -4.71 15.28 -3.60
C VAL A 105 -4.69 14.69 -5.01
N GLU A 106 -5.68 13.87 -5.38
CA GLU A 106 -5.81 13.31 -6.72
C GLU A 106 -5.92 14.41 -7.79
N HIS A 107 -6.75 15.42 -7.54
CA HIS A 107 -6.99 16.50 -8.50
C HIS A 107 -5.84 17.52 -8.59
N GLN A 108 -5.25 17.92 -7.46
CA GLN A 108 -4.23 18.97 -7.41
C GLN A 108 -2.81 18.45 -7.65
N LEU A 109 -2.47 17.30 -7.06
CA LEU A 109 -1.12 16.74 -7.14
C LEU A 109 -1.01 15.59 -8.15
N GLY A 110 -2.15 15.04 -8.60
CA GLY A 110 -2.16 13.93 -9.56
C GLY A 110 -1.58 12.64 -8.98
N LEU A 111 -1.58 12.48 -7.66
CA LEU A 111 -1.06 11.30 -6.97
C LEU A 111 -2.07 10.14 -7.02
N GLU A 112 -1.57 8.93 -6.84
CA GLU A 112 -2.39 7.72 -6.75
C GLU A 112 -2.84 7.54 -5.30
N CYS A 113 -4.13 7.35 -5.08
CA CYS A 113 -4.72 7.17 -3.75
C CYS A 113 -5.49 5.86 -3.69
N GLU A 114 -5.03 4.89 -2.90
CA GLU A 114 -5.71 3.60 -2.71
C GLU A 114 -6.17 3.45 -1.26
N TRP A 115 -7.46 3.24 -1.04
CA TRP A 115 -7.97 2.91 0.29
C TRP A 115 -7.44 1.54 0.71
N SER A 116 -6.76 1.49 1.85
CA SER A 116 -6.15 0.27 2.40
C SER A 116 -6.83 -0.19 3.69
N TRP A 117 -7.81 0.56 4.17
CA TRP A 117 -8.72 0.17 5.26
C TRP A 117 -9.96 1.07 5.26
N HIS A 118 -10.92 0.83 6.17
CA HIS A 118 -12.12 1.66 6.28
C HIS A 118 -11.84 3.12 6.66
N ASP A 119 -10.71 3.41 7.28
CA ASP A 119 -10.27 4.73 7.73
C ASP A 119 -8.83 5.07 7.28
N GLN A 120 -8.31 4.32 6.31
CA GLN A 120 -6.92 4.44 5.86
C GLN A 120 -6.81 4.52 4.34
N VAL A 121 -5.94 5.44 3.91
CA VAL A 121 -5.58 5.64 2.51
C VAL A 121 -4.06 5.64 2.36
N ASP A 122 -3.58 4.92 1.34
CA ASP A 122 -2.21 4.98 0.85
C ASP A 122 -2.13 6.00 -0.29
N ILE A 123 -1.24 6.98 -0.19
CA ILE A 123 -0.95 7.96 -1.23
C ILE A 123 0.45 7.71 -1.79
N ALA A 124 0.52 7.43 -3.09
CA ALA A 124 1.75 7.10 -3.78
C ALA A 124 1.89 7.91 -5.09
N ARG A 125 3.04 7.77 -5.74
CA ARG A 125 3.25 8.34 -7.09
C ARG A 125 2.17 7.84 -8.04
N LYS A 126 1.72 8.71 -8.94
CA LYS A 126 0.77 8.37 -10.01
C LYS A 126 1.13 7.05 -10.70
N GLY A 127 0.17 6.13 -10.80
CA GLY A 127 0.37 4.84 -11.44
C GLY A 127 1.11 3.80 -10.60
N ASN A 128 1.32 4.03 -9.30
CA ASN A 128 1.84 3.03 -8.37
C ASN A 128 0.70 2.24 -7.69
N SER A 129 -0.17 1.60 -8.47
CA SER A 129 -1.12 0.61 -7.93
C SER A 129 -0.56 -0.80 -8.02
N LYS A 130 -1.07 -1.72 -7.18
CA LYS A 130 -0.65 -3.14 -7.19
C LYS A 130 -0.85 -3.77 -8.57
N GLY A 131 -2.03 -3.62 -9.16
CA GLY A 131 -2.36 -4.22 -10.46
C GLY A 131 -1.47 -3.73 -11.59
N LYS A 132 -1.21 -2.42 -11.65
CA LYS A 132 -0.36 -1.85 -12.70
C LYS A 132 1.09 -2.33 -12.58
N ARG A 133 1.64 -2.36 -11.36
CA ARG A 133 3.01 -2.83 -11.12
C ARG A 133 3.17 -4.32 -11.40
N LEU A 134 2.18 -5.13 -11.03
CA LEU A 134 2.15 -6.55 -11.36
C LEU A 134 2.11 -6.76 -12.88
N THR A 135 1.23 -6.04 -13.59
CA THR A 135 1.08 -6.12 -15.06
C THR A 135 2.39 -5.79 -15.77
N GLN A 136 3.00 -4.65 -15.43
CA GLN A 136 4.28 -4.23 -16.02
C GLN A 136 5.37 -5.28 -15.83
N TRP A 137 5.44 -5.89 -14.64
CA TRP A 137 6.43 -6.91 -14.36
C TRP A 137 6.19 -8.18 -15.19
N ILE A 138 4.96 -8.69 -15.22
CA ILE A 138 4.57 -9.89 -15.96
C ILE A 138 4.86 -9.73 -17.46
N GLU A 139 4.48 -8.59 -18.04
CA GLU A 139 4.74 -8.27 -19.44
C GLU A 139 6.24 -8.15 -19.73
N ALA A 140 7.02 -7.54 -18.84
CA ALA A 140 8.48 -7.44 -18.98
C ALA A 140 9.17 -8.81 -18.94
N GLN A 141 8.55 -9.82 -18.32
CA GLN A 141 9.02 -11.21 -18.35
C GLN A 141 8.54 -11.99 -19.59
N GLY A 142 7.77 -11.37 -20.48
CA GLY A 142 7.22 -12.00 -21.68
C GLY A 142 5.98 -12.88 -21.41
N TRP A 143 5.34 -12.72 -20.24
CA TRP A 143 4.13 -13.44 -19.87
C TRP A 143 2.88 -12.58 -20.04
N SER A 144 1.73 -13.23 -20.10
CA SER A 144 0.41 -12.59 -20.08
C SER A 144 -0.18 -12.62 -18.67
N MET A 145 -0.91 -11.57 -18.31
CA MET A 145 -1.71 -11.54 -17.08
C MET A 145 -2.76 -12.65 -17.02
N GLU A 146 -3.18 -13.21 -18.16
CA GLU A 146 -4.06 -14.38 -18.21
C GLU A 146 -3.49 -15.61 -17.47
N ASN A 147 -2.17 -15.69 -17.34
CA ASN A 147 -1.48 -16.78 -16.63
C ASN A 147 -1.23 -16.46 -15.14
N VAL A 148 -1.79 -15.38 -14.63
CA VAL A 148 -1.55 -14.89 -13.27
C VAL A 148 -2.75 -15.20 -12.37
N VAL A 149 -2.44 -15.71 -11.19
CA VAL A 149 -3.38 -15.81 -10.07
C VAL A 149 -3.01 -14.76 -9.03
N ALA A 150 -3.94 -13.88 -8.67
CA ALA A 150 -3.75 -12.87 -7.64
C ALA A 150 -4.70 -13.13 -6.47
N PHE A 151 -4.19 -13.08 -5.23
CA PHE A 151 -4.99 -13.21 -4.02
C PHE A 151 -5.04 -11.88 -3.28
N GLY A 152 -6.21 -11.49 -2.80
CA GLY A 152 -6.40 -10.21 -2.11
C GLY A 152 -7.62 -10.21 -1.21
N ASP A 153 -7.66 -9.25 -0.30
CA ASP A 153 -8.75 -9.12 0.68
C ASP A 153 -9.21 -7.69 0.91
N ASN A 154 -8.55 -6.72 0.29
CA ASN A 154 -8.71 -5.32 0.59
C ASN A 154 -8.93 -4.45 -0.66
N TYR A 155 -9.35 -3.21 -0.47
CA TYR A 155 -9.68 -2.30 -1.57
C TYR A 155 -8.48 -2.01 -2.47
N ASN A 156 -7.27 -1.89 -1.90
CA ASN A 156 -6.03 -1.74 -2.66
C ASN A 156 -5.59 -3.02 -3.43
N ASP A 157 -6.29 -4.14 -3.26
CA ASP A 157 -6.06 -5.37 -4.03
C ASP A 157 -6.91 -5.44 -5.30
N ILE A 158 -8.00 -4.66 -5.37
CA ILE A 158 -8.94 -4.70 -6.50
C ILE A 158 -8.21 -4.57 -7.83
N SER A 159 -7.26 -3.62 -7.93
CA SER A 159 -6.54 -3.37 -9.17
C SER A 159 -5.76 -4.60 -9.67
N MET A 160 -5.20 -5.42 -8.78
CA MET A 160 -4.52 -6.66 -9.18
C MET A 160 -5.48 -7.84 -9.37
N LEU A 161 -6.59 -7.88 -8.62
CA LEU A 161 -7.60 -8.93 -8.76
C LEU A 161 -8.29 -8.85 -10.13
N GLU A 162 -8.63 -7.63 -10.58
CA GLU A 162 -9.25 -7.40 -11.89
C GLU A 162 -8.26 -7.59 -13.06
N ALA A 163 -6.98 -7.30 -12.84
CA ALA A 163 -5.96 -7.42 -13.87
C ALA A 163 -5.52 -8.87 -14.11
N ALA A 164 -5.54 -9.72 -13.07
CA ALA A 164 -5.13 -11.11 -13.17
C ALA A 164 -6.13 -11.96 -13.96
N GLY A 165 -5.62 -12.95 -14.69
CA GLY A 165 -6.45 -13.97 -15.34
C GLY A 165 -7.30 -14.75 -14.36
N THR A 166 -6.86 -14.86 -13.10
CA THR A 166 -7.68 -15.35 -11.98
C THR A 166 -7.42 -14.51 -10.73
N GLY A 167 -8.26 -13.52 -10.49
CA GLY A 167 -8.38 -12.83 -9.21
C GLY A 167 -9.16 -13.65 -8.19
N VAL A 168 -8.58 -13.83 -7.00
CA VAL A 168 -9.16 -14.61 -5.89
C VAL A 168 -9.30 -13.71 -4.66
N ALA A 169 -10.54 -13.46 -4.24
CA ALA A 169 -10.81 -12.74 -3.00
C ALA A 169 -10.84 -13.70 -1.79
N MET A 170 -10.28 -13.27 -0.68
CA MET A 170 -10.36 -14.00 0.59
C MET A 170 -11.76 -13.93 1.21
N GLY A 171 -12.11 -14.89 2.05
CA GLY A 171 -13.41 -14.95 2.72
C GLY A 171 -13.67 -13.79 3.68
N ASN A 172 -12.61 -13.22 4.27
CA ASN A 172 -12.66 -12.04 5.14
C ASN A 172 -12.76 -10.71 4.38
N ALA A 173 -12.71 -10.73 3.05
CA ALA A 173 -12.75 -9.52 2.25
C ALA A 173 -14.14 -8.85 2.29
N ASP A 174 -14.18 -7.53 2.07
CA ASP A 174 -15.41 -6.78 1.87
C ASP A 174 -16.16 -7.29 0.61
N ASP A 175 -17.48 -7.19 0.60
CA ASP A 175 -18.30 -7.59 -0.56
C ASP A 175 -17.92 -6.81 -1.83
N ALA A 176 -17.54 -5.53 -1.69
CA ALA A 176 -17.05 -4.71 -2.81
C ALA A 176 -15.72 -5.21 -3.40
N VAL A 177 -14.94 -5.98 -2.65
CA VAL A 177 -13.71 -6.65 -3.12
C VAL A 177 -14.07 -8.00 -3.74
N LYS A 178 -14.90 -8.80 -3.05
CA LYS A 178 -15.35 -10.12 -3.51
C LYS A 178 -16.03 -10.08 -4.88
N THR A 179 -16.86 -9.07 -5.11
CA THR A 179 -17.56 -8.87 -6.39
C THR A 179 -16.65 -8.53 -7.57
N ARG A 180 -15.40 -8.15 -7.31
CA ARG A 180 -14.39 -7.82 -8.32
C ARG A 180 -13.34 -8.92 -8.51
N ALA A 181 -13.52 -10.07 -7.87
CA ALA A 181 -12.71 -11.26 -8.05
C ALA A 181 -13.48 -12.31 -8.87
N ASN A 182 -12.75 -13.21 -9.53
CA ASN A 182 -13.34 -14.35 -10.23
C ASN A 182 -13.85 -15.42 -9.25
N ILE A 183 -13.15 -15.57 -8.12
CA ILE A 183 -13.41 -16.62 -7.13
C ILE A 183 -13.29 -16.02 -5.73
N VAL A 184 -14.17 -16.46 -4.82
CA VAL A 184 -14.05 -16.19 -3.39
C VAL A 184 -13.69 -17.49 -2.68
N ILE A 185 -12.63 -17.48 -1.88
CA ILE A 185 -12.19 -18.62 -1.06
C ILE A 185 -12.49 -18.38 0.43
N GLY A 186 -12.04 -19.29 1.29
CA GLY A 186 -12.23 -19.15 2.73
C GLY A 186 -11.38 -18.06 3.37
N ASP A 187 -11.50 -17.94 4.69
CA ASP A 187 -10.92 -16.88 5.52
C ASP A 187 -9.38 -16.93 5.60
N ASN A 188 -8.74 -15.77 5.78
CA ASN A 188 -7.28 -15.68 5.92
C ASN A 188 -6.70 -16.37 7.16
N THR A 189 -7.53 -16.69 8.16
CA THR A 189 -7.15 -17.48 9.34
C THR A 189 -7.14 -19.00 9.08
N THR A 190 -7.39 -19.43 7.85
CA THR A 190 -7.44 -20.83 7.43
C THR A 190 -6.48 -21.12 6.29
N ASP A 191 -6.23 -22.39 5.99
CA ASP A 191 -5.36 -22.82 4.87
C ASP A 191 -5.99 -22.62 3.48
N SER A 192 -6.88 -21.64 3.31
CA SER A 192 -7.70 -21.50 2.10
C SER A 192 -6.87 -21.21 0.84
N ILE A 193 -5.83 -20.38 0.94
CA ILE A 193 -4.90 -20.16 -0.19
C ILE A 193 -4.21 -21.47 -0.57
N ALA A 194 -3.68 -22.20 0.41
CA ALA A 194 -3.00 -23.47 0.15
C ALA A 194 -3.95 -24.48 -0.49
N LYS A 195 -5.16 -24.64 0.04
CA LYS A 195 -6.20 -25.52 -0.52
C LYS A 195 -6.52 -25.15 -1.97
N PHE A 196 -6.67 -23.86 -2.28
CA PHE A 196 -6.91 -23.40 -3.64
C PHE A 196 -5.78 -23.85 -4.57
N ILE A 197 -4.53 -23.57 -4.21
CA ILE A 197 -3.35 -23.97 -4.99
C ILE A 197 -3.33 -25.48 -5.24
N TYR A 198 -3.48 -26.30 -4.19
CA TYR A 198 -3.46 -27.77 -4.29
C TYR A 198 -4.59 -28.38 -5.12
N THR A 199 -5.69 -27.67 -5.33
CA THR A 199 -6.88 -28.20 -6.01
C THR A 199 -7.08 -27.66 -7.40
N HIS A 200 -6.47 -26.51 -7.72
CA HIS A 200 -6.66 -25.82 -9.01
C HIS A 200 -5.37 -25.65 -9.82
N LEU A 201 -4.19 -25.68 -9.19
CA LEU A 201 -2.91 -25.32 -9.85
C LEU A 201 -1.86 -26.43 -9.84
N LEU A 202 -1.96 -27.39 -8.92
CA LEU A 202 -1.07 -28.57 -8.79
C LEU A 202 -1.83 -29.84 -9.15
#